data_AF-A0A9E6XUI8-F1
#
_entry.id   AF-A0A9E6XUI8-F1
#
_cell.length_a   1.000
_cell.length_b   1.000
_cell.length_c   1.000
_cell.angle_alpha   90.00
_cell.angle_beta   90.00
_cell.angle_gamma   90.00
#
_symmetry.space_group_name_H-M   'P 1'
#
loop_
_entity.id
_entity.type
_entity.pdbx_description
1 polymer ?
#
loop_
_entity_poly.entity_id
_entity_poly.type
_entity_poly.pdbx_seq_one_letter_code
_entity_poly.pdbx_strand_id
1 'polypeptide(L)'
;MTLKNRARQQRDVDAVRTAAQELVDWLRAGVPAANDPPVIAHARLLVDPDGNWLSKAGYRSSGSRARLVRSLLWQVEPVDLVTGEPMIGIKLVEASGSSRRQLVQVEREHEHHVFPRSWLVKRPPIRAGGDVDQPANLALLSPATNSWISDRGPADYVTSLDKAFGPEHVDRILATHLLDGALLRENAFADQMTARADRLAAMARRILDPRELHVVQPVKEWPRDV
;
A
#
# COMPACT_ATOMS: atom_id res chain seq x y z
N MET A 1 12.40 16.11 14.95
CA MET A 1 11.67 14.85 15.24
C MET A 1 12.10 14.31 16.60
N THR A 2 11.18 14.00 17.52
CA THR A 2 11.52 13.64 18.91
C THR A 2 11.98 12.18 19.07
N LEU A 3 12.73 11.87 20.13
CA LEU A 3 13.16 10.50 20.48
C LEU A 3 11.96 9.54 20.64
N LYS A 4 10.86 10.01 21.23
CA LYS A 4 9.62 9.24 21.38
C LYS A 4 9.02 8.83 20.03
N ASN A 5 9.10 9.70 19.02
CA ASN A 5 8.61 9.40 17.67
C ASN A 5 9.47 8.32 17.01
N ARG A 6 10.81 8.34 17.19
CA ARG A 6 11.72 7.30 16.69
C ARG A 6 11.42 5.92 17.28
N ALA A 7 11.22 5.82 18.59
CA ALA A 7 10.92 4.55 19.26
C ALA A 7 9.55 3.97 18.88
N ARG A 8 8.55 4.81 18.60
CA ARG A 8 7.26 4.36 18.04
C ARG A 8 7.44 3.83 16.61
N GLN A 9 8.20 4.55 15.78
CA GLN A 9 8.44 4.19 14.38
C GLN A 9 9.19 2.86 14.25
N GLN A 10 10.22 2.62 15.06
CA GLN A 10 10.94 1.35 15.04
C GLN A 10 10.03 0.16 15.34
N ARG A 11 9.13 0.32 16.33
CA ARG A 11 8.15 -0.72 16.68
C ARG A 11 7.19 -1.04 15.54
N ASP A 12 6.78 -0.05 14.76
CA ASP A 12 5.90 -0.27 13.59
C ASP A 12 6.63 -1.05 12.48
N VAL A 13 7.91 -0.77 12.25
CA VAL A 13 8.75 -1.51 11.27
C VAL A 13 8.93 -2.96 11.70
N ASP A 14 9.29 -3.17 12.97
CA ASP A 14 9.47 -4.53 13.50
C ASP A 14 8.16 -5.31 13.43
N ALA A 15 7.02 -4.66 13.68
CA ALA A 15 5.70 -5.29 13.56
C ALA A 15 5.31 -5.64 12.11
N VAL A 16 5.69 -4.83 11.11
CA VAL A 16 5.48 -5.16 9.69
C VAL A 16 6.38 -6.31 9.27
N ARG A 17 7.65 -6.30 9.68
CA ARG A 17 8.60 -7.38 9.39
C ARG A 17 8.15 -8.69 10.00
N THR A 18 7.74 -8.68 11.27
CA THR A 18 7.22 -9.86 11.95
C THR A 18 5.97 -10.37 11.23
N ALA A 19 5.01 -9.50 10.87
CA ALA A 19 3.82 -9.94 10.14
C ALA A 19 4.15 -10.52 8.75
N ALA A 20 5.13 -9.97 8.03
CA ALA A 20 5.58 -10.51 6.76
C ALA A 20 6.29 -11.86 6.91
N GLN A 21 7.12 -12.03 7.95
CA GLN A 21 7.79 -13.30 8.24
C GLN A 21 6.79 -14.36 8.70
N GLU A 22 5.83 -14.01 9.57
CA GLU A 22 4.73 -14.89 10.00
C GLU A 22 3.91 -15.37 8.81
N LEU A 23 3.64 -14.49 7.84
CA LEU A 23 3.00 -14.85 6.58
C LEU A 23 3.85 -15.87 5.81
N VAL A 24 5.13 -15.62 5.59
CA VAL A 24 6.03 -16.53 4.87
C VAL A 24 6.15 -17.89 5.57
N ASP A 25 6.27 -17.89 6.90
CA ASP A 25 6.40 -19.13 7.68
C ASP A 25 5.10 -19.94 7.66
N TRP A 26 3.95 -19.27 7.77
CA TRP A 26 2.64 -19.91 7.62
C TRP A 26 2.46 -20.53 6.23
N LEU A 27 2.83 -19.79 5.17
CA LEU A 27 2.80 -20.27 3.78
C LEU A 27 3.65 -21.52 3.58
N ARG A 28 4.83 -21.58 4.22
CA ARG A 28 5.74 -22.73 4.14
C ARG A 28 5.28 -23.94 4.94
N ALA A 29 4.66 -23.70 6.09
CA ALA A 29 4.31 -24.76 7.03
C ALA A 29 3.01 -25.50 6.67
N GLY A 30 2.21 -25.00 5.71
CA GLY A 30 0.99 -25.68 5.24
C GLY A 30 -0.05 -25.91 6.33
N VAL A 31 -0.05 -25.07 7.38
CA VAL A 31 -0.74 -25.33 8.65
C VAL A 31 -2.25 -25.10 8.53
N PRO A 32 -3.11 -25.88 9.24
CA PRO A 32 -4.56 -25.69 9.24
C PRO A 32 -5.01 -24.35 9.84
N ALA A 33 -6.19 -23.88 9.44
CA ALA A 33 -6.79 -22.58 9.77
C ALA A 33 -6.94 -22.24 11.28
N ALA A 34 -6.75 -23.19 12.20
CA ALA A 34 -6.94 -22.97 13.63
C ALA A 34 -5.86 -22.08 14.29
N ASN A 35 -4.74 -21.83 13.60
CA ASN A 35 -3.60 -21.04 14.11
C ASN A 35 -3.16 -19.94 13.13
N ASP A 36 -4.12 -19.31 12.44
CA ASP A 36 -3.80 -18.24 11.50
C ASP A 36 -3.14 -17.06 12.23
N PRO A 37 -1.95 -16.59 11.80
CA PRO A 37 -1.39 -15.36 12.34
C PRO A 37 -2.36 -14.20 12.02
N PRO A 38 -2.36 -13.11 12.81
CA PRO A 38 -3.33 -12.03 12.66
C PRO A 38 -3.42 -11.48 11.23
N VAL A 39 -2.32 -11.44 10.48
CA VAL A 39 -2.28 -11.01 9.07
C VAL A 39 -3.11 -11.93 8.16
N ILE A 40 -3.07 -13.25 8.36
CA ILE A 40 -3.86 -14.23 7.61
C ILE A 40 -5.32 -14.15 8.02
N ALA A 41 -5.61 -14.03 9.32
CA ALA A 41 -6.99 -13.84 9.78
C ALA A 41 -7.62 -12.59 9.15
N HIS A 42 -6.86 -11.49 9.02
CA HIS A 42 -7.32 -10.30 8.32
C HIS A 42 -7.40 -10.45 6.80
N ALA A 43 -6.49 -11.20 6.18
CA ALA A 43 -6.59 -11.55 4.76
C ALA A 43 -7.84 -12.39 4.49
N ARG A 44 -8.21 -13.31 5.38
CA ARG A 44 -9.48 -14.05 5.29
C ARG A 44 -10.69 -13.12 5.37
N LEU A 45 -10.65 -12.11 6.24
CA LEU A 45 -11.67 -11.07 6.28
C LEU A 45 -11.72 -10.20 5.00
N LEU A 46 -10.63 -10.11 4.22
CA LEU A 46 -10.65 -9.41 2.92
C LEU A 46 -11.36 -10.20 1.83
N VAL A 47 -11.25 -11.53 1.89
CA VAL A 47 -11.82 -12.42 0.88
C VAL A 47 -13.24 -12.86 1.22
N ASP A 48 -13.69 -12.54 2.44
CA ASP A 48 -15.07 -12.71 2.89
C ASP A 48 -16.01 -11.91 1.95
N PRO A 49 -16.94 -12.58 1.23
CA PRO A 49 -17.84 -11.92 0.30
C PRO A 49 -18.78 -10.90 0.97
N ASP A 50 -19.02 -11.01 2.28
CA ASP A 50 -19.80 -10.04 3.05
C ASP A 50 -18.91 -8.88 3.57
N GLY A 51 -17.59 -9.03 3.46
CA GLY A 51 -16.54 -8.22 4.06
C GLY A 51 -16.22 -6.91 3.32
N ASN A 52 -17.20 -6.04 3.08
CA ASN A 52 -16.96 -4.71 2.51
C ASN A 52 -16.30 -3.72 3.50
N TRP A 53 -15.45 -4.21 4.41
CA TRP A 53 -14.82 -3.37 5.43
C TRP A 53 -13.70 -2.50 4.86
N LEU A 54 -13.08 -2.88 3.73
CA LEU A 54 -12.06 -2.04 3.07
C LEU A 54 -12.58 -0.64 2.71
N SER A 55 -13.87 -0.53 2.39
CA SER A 55 -14.53 0.75 2.06
C SER A 55 -15.41 1.30 3.18
N LYS A 56 -15.46 0.64 4.35
CA LYS A 56 -16.37 1.02 5.46
C LYS A 56 -15.68 1.16 6.82
N ALA A 57 -14.49 0.59 6.98
CA ALA A 57 -13.78 0.62 8.24
C ALA A 57 -12.87 1.85 8.32
N GLY A 58 -12.99 2.57 9.43
CA GLY A 58 -12.04 3.61 9.78
C GLY A 58 -10.63 3.07 9.97
N TYR A 59 -9.66 3.85 9.52
CA TYR A 59 -8.27 3.51 9.45
C TYR A 59 -7.48 4.00 10.67
N ARG A 60 -6.48 3.20 11.07
CA ARG A 60 -5.39 3.60 11.97
C ARG A 60 -4.09 3.05 11.43
N SER A 61 -3.06 3.89 11.32
CA SER A 61 -1.81 3.53 10.65
C SER A 61 -1.01 2.40 11.29
N SER A 62 -1.18 2.15 12.59
CA SER A 62 -0.56 0.99 13.26
C SER A 62 -1.46 -0.24 13.30
N GLY A 63 -2.68 -0.15 12.74
CA GLY A 63 -3.65 -1.24 12.72
C GLY A 63 -3.19 -2.41 11.87
N SER A 64 -3.63 -3.61 12.20
CA SER A 64 -3.37 -4.83 11.42
C SER A 64 -3.90 -4.73 9.98
N ARG A 65 -5.04 -4.05 9.79
CA ARG A 65 -5.63 -3.76 8.48
C ARG A 65 -4.72 -2.90 7.60
N ALA A 66 -4.10 -1.86 8.18
CA ALA A 66 -3.13 -1.02 7.50
C ALA A 66 -1.93 -1.85 7.05
N ARG A 67 -1.39 -2.66 7.97
CA ARG A 67 -0.26 -3.54 7.71
C ARG A 67 -0.56 -4.53 6.59
N LEU A 68 -1.76 -5.11 6.56
CA LEU A 68 -2.18 -6.00 5.49
C LEU A 68 -2.22 -5.28 4.13
N VAL A 69 -2.85 -4.10 4.02
CA VAL A 69 -2.86 -3.34 2.77
C VAL A 69 -1.45 -3.00 2.31
N ARG A 70 -0.55 -2.57 3.21
CA ARG A 70 0.86 -2.35 2.88
C ARG A 70 1.52 -3.62 2.35
N SER A 71 1.34 -4.74 3.05
CA SER A 71 1.91 -6.03 2.64
C SER A 71 1.41 -6.48 1.27
N LEU A 72 0.13 -6.24 0.97
CA LEU A 72 -0.44 -6.48 -0.35
C LEU A 72 0.20 -5.55 -1.38
N LEU A 73 0.20 -4.24 -1.16
CA LEU A 73 0.83 -3.27 -2.07
C LEU A 73 2.30 -3.62 -2.33
N TRP A 74 3.03 -4.13 -1.34
CA TRP A 74 4.40 -4.56 -1.54
C TRP A 74 4.62 -5.67 -2.57
N GLN A 75 3.63 -6.56 -2.77
CA GLN A 75 3.77 -7.63 -3.76
C GLN A 75 3.54 -7.12 -5.20
N VAL A 76 3.03 -5.90 -5.38
CA VAL A 76 2.91 -5.25 -6.71
C VAL A 76 4.00 -4.21 -6.95
N GLU A 77 5.04 -4.19 -6.10
CA GLU A 77 6.23 -3.35 -6.25
C GLU A 77 5.88 -1.89 -6.58
N PRO A 78 5.23 -1.18 -5.65
CA PRO A 78 4.69 0.14 -5.93
C PRO A 78 5.84 1.08 -6.26
N VAL A 79 5.64 1.96 -7.23
CA VAL A 79 6.58 3.04 -7.55
C VAL A 79 6.00 4.37 -7.05
N ASP A 80 6.81 5.39 -6.83
CA ASP A 80 6.30 6.71 -6.47
C ASP A 80 5.53 7.34 -7.64
N LEU A 81 4.39 7.98 -7.38
CA LEU A 81 3.51 8.51 -8.42
C LEU A 81 4.11 9.64 -9.26
N VAL A 82 5.06 10.40 -8.71
CA VAL A 82 5.67 11.55 -9.39
C VAL A 82 7.04 11.20 -9.92
N THR A 83 7.85 10.50 -9.13
CA THR A 83 9.24 10.20 -9.54
C THR A 83 9.34 8.92 -10.37
N GLY A 84 8.35 8.01 -10.29
CA GLY A 84 8.41 6.69 -10.90
C GLY A 84 9.46 5.77 -10.27
N GLU A 85 10.15 6.24 -9.22
CA GLU A 85 11.16 5.44 -8.53
C GLU A 85 10.47 4.34 -7.72
N PRO A 86 11.03 3.13 -7.65
CA PRO A 86 10.53 2.09 -6.76
C PRO A 86 10.36 2.62 -5.35
N MET A 87 9.20 2.41 -4.75
CA MET A 87 9.04 2.55 -3.32
C MET A 87 9.95 1.49 -2.70
N ILE A 88 10.93 1.89 -1.90
CA ILE A 88 11.85 0.94 -1.24
C ILE A 88 11.60 1.01 0.26
N GLY A 89 10.76 0.11 0.75
CA GLY A 89 10.40 0.06 2.17
C GLY A 89 11.54 -0.41 3.06
N ILE A 90 12.49 -1.16 2.49
CA ILE A 90 13.65 -1.73 3.19
C ILE A 90 14.81 -1.89 2.19
N LYS A 91 15.93 -1.18 2.37
CA LYS A 91 17.19 -1.57 1.70
C LYS A 91 17.96 -2.51 2.61
N LEU A 92 18.55 -3.56 2.05
CA LEU A 92 19.73 -4.18 2.66
C LEU A 92 20.86 -3.17 2.50
N VAL A 93 21.32 -2.62 3.61
CA VAL A 93 22.49 -1.74 3.62
C VAL A 93 23.58 -2.47 4.37
N GLU A 94 24.73 -2.60 3.73
CA GLU A 94 25.92 -3.05 4.43
C GLU A 94 26.34 -1.91 5.35
N ALA A 95 26.17 -2.12 6.66
CA ALA A 95 26.73 -1.20 7.63
C ALA A 95 28.25 -1.25 7.46
N SER A 96 28.85 -0.12 7.09
CA SER A 96 30.29 0.00 6.87
C SER A 96 31.06 -0.60 8.05
N GLY A 97 31.77 -1.71 7.82
CA GLY A 97 32.57 -2.41 8.84
C GLY A 97 31.90 -3.63 9.50
N SER A 98 30.69 -4.02 9.10
CA SER A 98 29.99 -5.21 9.60
C SER A 98 29.76 -6.23 8.48
N SER A 99 30.23 -7.47 8.65
CA SER A 99 29.90 -8.61 7.78
C SER A 99 28.42 -9.05 7.88
N ARG A 100 27.63 -8.43 8.76
CA ARG A 100 26.16 -8.55 8.77
C ARG A 100 25.54 -7.48 7.89
N ARG A 101 24.88 -7.91 6.81
CA ARG A 101 23.92 -7.08 6.07
C ARG A 101 22.81 -6.66 7.04
N GLN A 102 22.59 -5.36 7.17
CA GLN A 102 21.55 -4.82 8.04
C GLN A 102 20.42 -4.30 7.15
N LEU A 103 19.20 -4.72 7.43
CA LEU A 103 18.02 -4.15 6.80
C LEU A 103 17.83 -2.74 7.37
N VAL A 104 18.21 -1.70 6.63
CA VAL A 104 17.97 -0.30 7.00
C VAL A 104 16.87 0.24 6.10
N GLN A 105 15.84 0.82 6.71
CA GLN A 105 14.81 1.56 5.99
C GLN A 105 15.45 2.84 5.44
N VAL A 106 15.56 2.98 4.12
CA VAL A 106 16.36 4.06 3.52
C VAL A 106 15.54 5.31 3.24
N GLU A 107 14.24 5.20 2.97
CA GLU A 107 13.34 6.35 3.03
C GLU A 107 12.00 5.94 3.62
N ARG A 108 11.38 6.89 4.33
CA ARG A 108 10.10 6.64 4.97
C ARG A 108 9.02 6.86 3.96
N GLU A 109 8.29 5.82 3.69
CA GLU A 109 7.05 5.89 2.94
C GLU A 109 6.04 6.62 3.82
N HIS A 110 5.37 7.59 3.23
CA HIS A 110 4.24 8.23 3.85
C HIS A 110 2.99 7.63 3.25
N GLU A 111 2.11 7.19 4.13
CA GLU A 111 0.77 6.80 3.73
C GLU A 111 0.03 8.06 3.36
N HIS A 112 -0.28 8.15 2.08
CA HIS A 112 -1.04 9.25 1.54
C HIS A 112 -2.45 8.77 1.20
N HIS A 113 -3.43 9.63 1.48
CA HIS A 113 -4.77 9.37 0.99
C HIS A 113 -4.81 9.76 -0.48
N VAL A 114 -5.03 8.80 -1.38
CA VAL A 114 -5.14 9.00 -2.82
C VAL A 114 -6.13 10.14 -3.12
N PHE A 115 -7.26 10.14 -2.42
CA PHE A 115 -8.13 11.31 -2.32
C PHE A 115 -7.82 12.03 -1.00
N PRO A 116 -7.16 13.20 -1.02
CA PRO A 116 -6.72 13.85 0.21
C PRO A 116 -7.87 14.17 1.15
N ARG A 117 -7.65 14.02 2.45
CA ARG A 117 -8.66 14.28 3.48
C ARG A 117 -9.27 15.67 3.37
N SER A 118 -8.41 16.69 3.23
CA SER A 118 -8.81 18.10 3.07
C SER A 118 -9.62 18.35 1.80
N TRP A 119 -9.41 17.54 0.76
CA TRP A 119 -10.18 17.59 -0.48
C TRP A 119 -11.55 16.92 -0.31
N LEU A 120 -11.61 15.75 0.35
CA LEU A 120 -12.84 14.99 0.56
C LEU A 120 -13.82 15.70 1.49
N VAL A 121 -13.36 16.26 2.61
CA VAL A 121 -14.25 16.92 3.60
C VAL A 121 -14.96 18.17 3.05
N LYS A 122 -14.48 18.72 1.93
CA LYS A 122 -15.13 19.83 1.22
C LYS A 122 -16.27 19.35 0.29
N ARG A 123 -16.50 18.04 0.16
CA ARG A 123 -17.44 17.43 -0.79
C ARG A 123 -18.48 16.57 -0.08
N PRO A 124 -19.69 17.09 0.16
CA PRO A 124 -20.81 16.31 0.67
C PRO A 124 -21.15 15.12 -0.25
N PRO A 125 -21.66 14.00 0.28
CA PRO A 125 -22.03 13.75 1.68
C PRO A 125 -20.87 13.23 2.56
N ILE A 126 -19.63 13.24 2.06
CA ILE A 126 -18.48 12.57 2.71
C ILE A 126 -18.13 13.26 4.02
N ARG A 127 -18.16 12.51 5.14
CA ARG A 127 -17.82 13.02 6.46
C ARG A 127 -16.39 12.65 6.84
N ALA A 128 -15.76 13.47 7.66
CA ALA A 128 -14.44 13.14 8.19
C ALA A 128 -14.48 11.83 9.01
N GLY A 129 -13.33 11.15 9.10
CA GLY A 129 -13.22 9.88 9.82
C GLY A 129 -13.37 8.70 8.88
N GLY A 130 -14.26 7.76 9.19
CA GLY A 130 -14.35 6.45 8.52
C GLY A 130 -14.56 6.50 7.00
N ASP A 131 -15.23 7.53 6.47
CA ASP A 131 -15.44 7.67 5.02
C ASP A 131 -14.16 8.11 4.29
N VAL A 132 -13.26 8.80 4.98
CA VAL A 132 -12.02 9.33 4.40
C VAL A 132 -10.83 8.41 4.68
N ASP A 133 -10.73 8.01 5.93
CA ASP A 133 -9.66 7.19 6.50
C ASP A 133 -10.00 5.72 6.16
N GLN A 134 -10.16 5.38 4.87
CA GLN A 134 -10.38 4.01 4.40
C GLN A 134 -9.05 3.38 3.99
N PRO A 135 -8.79 2.10 4.31
CA PRO A 135 -7.59 1.41 3.83
C PRO A 135 -7.46 1.42 2.30
N ALA A 136 -8.58 1.32 1.58
CA ALA A 136 -8.61 1.44 0.12
C ALA A 136 -8.24 2.85 -0.39
N ASN A 137 -8.26 3.88 0.45
CA ASN A 137 -7.86 5.22 0.06
C ASN A 137 -6.36 5.45 0.23
N LEU A 138 -5.55 4.46 0.63
CA LEU A 138 -4.14 4.69 0.98
C LEU A 138 -3.17 4.28 -0.13
N ALA A 139 -2.18 5.11 -0.42
CA ALA A 139 -1.05 4.78 -1.28
C ALA A 139 0.27 4.95 -0.54
N LEU A 140 1.28 4.21 -0.98
CA LEU A 140 2.66 4.35 -0.54
C LEU A 140 3.33 5.38 -1.45
N LEU A 141 3.68 6.54 -0.89
CA LEU A 141 4.32 7.65 -1.62
C LEU A 141 5.53 8.17 -0.86
N SER A 142 6.48 8.77 -1.58
CA SER A 142 7.58 9.52 -0.97
C SER A 142 7.06 10.77 -0.24
N PRO A 143 7.81 11.30 0.75
CA PRO A 143 7.45 12.54 1.41
C PRO A 143 7.33 13.73 0.43
N ALA A 144 8.19 13.76 -0.60
CA ALA A 144 8.19 14.80 -1.63
C ALA A 144 6.89 14.77 -2.44
N THR A 145 6.51 13.60 -2.92
CA THR A 145 5.25 13.39 -3.67
C THR A 145 4.02 13.65 -2.81
N ASN A 146 4.02 13.19 -1.56
CA ASN A 146 2.97 13.52 -0.60
C ASN A 146 2.81 15.04 -0.41
N SER A 147 3.92 15.78 -0.32
CA SER A 147 3.90 17.24 -0.23
C SER A 147 3.45 17.90 -1.52
N TRP A 148 3.84 17.35 -2.67
CA TRP A 148 3.44 17.86 -3.98
C TRP A 148 1.94 17.69 -4.21
N ILE A 149 1.34 16.54 -3.86
CA ILE A 149 -0.11 16.31 -3.96
C ILE A 149 -0.88 17.26 -3.03
N SER A 150 -0.46 17.37 -1.76
CA SER A 150 -1.08 18.25 -0.76
C SER A 150 -2.60 18.00 -0.63
N ASP A 151 -3.44 18.99 -0.89
CA ASP A 151 -4.91 18.93 -0.83
C ASP A 151 -5.59 18.93 -2.21
N ARG A 152 -4.82 18.67 -3.28
CA ARG A 152 -5.33 18.62 -4.66
C ARG A 152 -6.16 17.37 -4.90
N GLY A 153 -7.18 17.47 -5.74
CA GLY A 153 -7.96 16.30 -6.14
C GLY A 153 -7.17 15.37 -7.06
N PRO A 154 -7.53 14.08 -7.10
CA PRO A 154 -6.95 13.15 -8.07
C PRO A 154 -6.97 13.65 -9.50
N ALA A 155 -8.10 14.20 -9.97
CA ALA A 155 -8.14 14.73 -11.33
C ALA A 155 -7.09 15.82 -11.57
N ASP A 156 -6.85 16.69 -10.58
CA ASP A 156 -5.92 17.81 -10.72
C ASP A 156 -4.46 17.33 -10.83
N TYR A 157 -4.05 16.44 -9.91
CA TYR A 157 -2.68 15.95 -9.91
C TYR A 157 -2.44 14.90 -10.99
N VAL A 158 -3.41 14.02 -11.30
CA VAL A 158 -3.30 13.05 -12.41
C VAL A 158 -3.22 13.77 -13.75
N THR A 159 -4.05 14.77 -14.00
CA THR A 159 -3.95 15.58 -15.23
C THR A 159 -2.59 16.28 -15.34
N SER A 160 -2.01 16.70 -14.22
CA SER A 160 -0.66 17.30 -14.21
C SER A 160 0.41 16.27 -14.58
N LEU A 161 0.29 15.03 -14.08
CA LEU A 161 1.18 13.92 -14.43
C LEU A 161 1.00 13.50 -15.89
N ASP A 162 -0.24 13.43 -16.39
CA ASP A 162 -0.54 13.07 -17.78
C ASP A 162 0.12 14.02 -18.76
N LYS A 163 0.13 15.32 -18.45
CA LYS A 163 0.82 16.34 -19.26
C LYS A 163 2.34 16.19 -19.22
N ALA A 164 2.90 15.74 -18.11
CA ALA A 164 4.34 15.62 -17.92
C ALA A 164 4.90 14.33 -18.53
N PHE A 165 4.19 13.22 -18.39
CA PHE A 165 4.71 11.87 -18.67
C PHE A 165 3.89 11.09 -19.71
N GLY A 166 2.71 11.60 -20.09
CA GLY A 166 1.77 10.91 -20.97
C GLY A 166 0.83 9.97 -20.19
N PRO A 167 -0.47 9.88 -20.59
CA PRO A 167 -1.49 9.16 -19.83
C PRO A 167 -1.22 7.67 -19.69
N GLU A 168 -0.67 7.02 -20.72
CA GLU A 168 -0.32 5.59 -20.67
C GLU A 168 0.78 5.29 -19.63
N HIS A 169 1.75 6.19 -19.49
CA HIS A 169 2.81 6.05 -18.50
C HIS A 169 2.25 6.22 -17.08
N VAL A 170 1.41 7.23 -16.89
CA VAL A 170 0.73 7.48 -15.61
C VAL A 170 -0.16 6.31 -15.22
N ASP A 171 -0.91 5.73 -16.16
CA ASP A 171 -1.76 4.57 -15.90
C ASP A 171 -0.95 3.34 -15.47
N ARG A 172 0.25 3.13 -16.04
CA ARG A 172 1.16 2.08 -15.58
C ARG A 172 1.62 2.30 -14.14
N ILE A 173 1.99 3.53 -13.78
CA ILE A 173 2.38 3.87 -12.41
C ILE A 173 1.20 3.65 -11.44
N LEU A 174 0.01 4.18 -11.76
CA LEU A 174 -1.19 4.03 -10.95
C LEU A 174 -1.57 2.55 -10.73
N ALA A 175 -1.37 1.70 -11.74
CA ALA A 175 -1.60 0.26 -11.63
C ALA A 175 -0.70 -0.41 -10.56
N THR A 176 0.50 0.12 -10.30
CA THR A 176 1.40 -0.38 -9.22
C THR A 176 0.82 -0.13 -7.82
N HIS A 177 -0.17 0.76 -7.68
CA HIS A 177 -0.94 0.95 -6.45
C HIS A 177 -2.36 0.37 -6.52
N LEU A 178 -2.67 -0.40 -7.57
CA LEU A 178 -4.00 -0.93 -7.86
C LEU A 178 -5.06 0.16 -8.12
N LEU A 179 -4.64 1.36 -8.54
CA LEU A 179 -5.53 2.49 -8.82
C LEU A 179 -6.04 2.47 -10.26
N ASP A 180 -7.23 3.05 -10.48
CA ASP A 180 -7.83 3.20 -11.79
C ASP A 180 -7.66 4.63 -12.29
N GLY A 181 -6.84 4.82 -13.33
CA GLY A 181 -6.59 6.15 -13.87
C GLY A 181 -7.84 6.88 -14.34
N ALA A 182 -8.83 6.17 -14.92
CA ALA A 182 -10.06 6.79 -15.39
C ALA A 182 -10.88 7.33 -14.21
N LEU A 183 -11.08 6.51 -13.17
CA LEU A 183 -11.83 6.93 -11.98
C LEU A 183 -11.15 8.08 -11.22
N LEU A 184 -9.82 8.11 -11.19
CA LEU A 184 -9.09 9.24 -10.60
C LEU A 184 -9.25 10.53 -11.40
N ARG A 185 -9.18 10.47 -12.74
CA ARG A 185 -9.40 11.64 -13.62
C ARG A 185 -10.82 12.21 -13.48
N GLU A 186 -11.79 11.38 -13.15
CA GLU A 186 -13.18 11.79 -12.90
C GLU A 186 -13.46 12.17 -11.44
N ASN A 187 -12.47 12.06 -10.55
CA ASN A 187 -12.65 12.18 -9.10
C ASN A 187 -13.75 11.25 -8.55
N ALA A 188 -13.96 10.08 -9.17
CA ALA A 188 -14.99 9.11 -8.82
C ALA A 188 -14.62 8.32 -7.56
N PHE A 189 -14.70 8.99 -6.40
CA PHE A 189 -14.22 8.46 -5.11
C PHE A 189 -14.84 7.10 -4.75
N ALA A 190 -16.18 7.01 -4.73
CA ALA A 190 -16.88 5.79 -4.31
C ALA A 190 -16.56 4.60 -5.21
N ASP A 191 -16.53 4.83 -6.52
CA ASP A 191 -16.21 3.80 -7.51
C ASP A 191 -14.75 3.37 -7.39
N GLN A 192 -13.82 4.31 -7.20
CA GLN A 192 -12.41 4.00 -7.02
C GLN A 192 -12.17 3.18 -5.74
N MET A 193 -12.84 3.52 -4.62
CA MET A 193 -12.71 2.76 -3.38
C MET A 193 -13.23 1.33 -3.53
N THR A 194 -14.36 1.17 -4.23
CA THR A 194 -14.96 -0.15 -4.53
C THR A 194 -14.05 -0.97 -5.44
N ALA A 195 -13.67 -0.42 -6.60
CA ALA A 195 -12.81 -1.09 -7.57
C ALA A 195 -11.46 -1.49 -6.97
N ARG A 196 -10.87 -0.62 -6.14
CA ARG A 196 -9.59 -0.92 -5.48
C ARG A 196 -9.74 -1.96 -4.37
N ALA A 197 -10.84 -1.92 -3.62
CA ALA A 197 -11.13 -2.95 -2.63
C ALA A 197 -11.24 -4.33 -3.27
N ASP A 198 -11.91 -4.43 -4.43
CA ASP A 198 -12.01 -5.67 -5.18
C ASP A 198 -10.66 -6.18 -5.67
N ARG A 199 -9.78 -5.28 -6.16
CA ARG A 199 -8.40 -5.63 -6.57
C ARG A 199 -7.57 -6.13 -5.39
N LEU A 200 -7.63 -5.44 -4.24
CA LEU A 200 -6.95 -5.87 -3.01
C LEU A 200 -7.48 -7.23 -2.51
N ALA A 201 -8.79 -7.45 -2.56
CA ALA A 201 -9.41 -8.72 -2.17
C ALA A 201 -9.02 -9.85 -3.14
N ALA A 202 -9.01 -9.60 -4.45
CA ALA A 202 -8.54 -10.57 -5.45
C ALA A 202 -7.08 -10.94 -5.21
N MET A 203 -6.24 -9.97 -4.89
CA MET A 203 -4.84 -10.19 -4.55
C MET A 203 -4.67 -11.01 -3.26
N ALA A 204 -5.44 -10.69 -2.22
CA ALA A 204 -5.47 -11.48 -0.99
C ALA A 204 -5.91 -12.93 -1.25
N ARG A 205 -6.92 -13.15 -2.12
CA ARG A 205 -7.34 -14.50 -2.53
C ARG A 205 -6.19 -15.29 -3.16
N ARG A 206 -5.43 -14.68 -4.06
CA ARG A 206 -4.28 -15.33 -4.71
C ARG A 206 -3.19 -15.72 -3.71
N ILE A 207 -2.91 -14.86 -2.72
CA ILE A 207 -1.93 -15.16 -1.66
C ILE A 207 -2.44 -16.27 -0.73
N LEU A 208 -3.75 -16.34 -0.49
CA LEU A 208 -4.37 -17.34 0.38
C LEU A 208 -4.62 -18.69 -0.31
N ASP A 209 -4.60 -18.76 -1.65
CA ASP A 209 -4.81 -20.00 -2.39
C ASP A 209 -3.51 -20.82 -2.47
N PRO A 210 -3.42 -21.99 -1.79
CA PRO A 210 -2.26 -22.87 -1.81
C PRO A 210 -1.82 -23.31 -3.21
N ARG A 211 -2.74 -23.29 -4.19
CA ARG A 211 -2.49 -23.71 -5.58
C ARG A 211 -1.91 -22.58 -6.42
N GLU A 212 -2.11 -21.33 -6.03
CA GLU A 212 -1.57 -20.14 -6.70
C GLU A 212 -0.26 -19.67 -6.06
N LEU A 213 0.13 -20.26 -4.92
CA LEU A 213 1.39 -20.02 -4.21
C LEU A 213 2.65 -20.58 -4.90
N HIS A 214 2.58 -20.79 -6.22
CA HIS A 214 3.72 -21.17 -7.02
C HIS A 214 4.72 -20.01 -7.11
N VAL A 215 5.75 -20.08 -6.26
CA VAL A 215 7.05 -19.39 -6.34
C VAL A 215 6.92 -17.95 -6.82
N VAL A 216 6.73 -17.02 -5.88
CA VAL A 216 7.17 -15.63 -6.10
C VAL A 216 8.68 -15.72 -6.34
N GLN A 217 9.07 -15.83 -7.61
CA GLN A 217 10.46 -15.70 -8.02
C GLN A 217 10.87 -14.29 -7.58
N PRO A 218 11.98 -14.13 -6.85
CA PRO A 218 12.50 -12.79 -6.58
C PRO A 218 12.62 -12.08 -7.93
N VAL A 219 12.00 -10.91 -8.06
CA VAL A 219 11.99 -10.17 -9.31
C VAL A 219 13.45 -9.94 -9.70
N LYS A 220 13.82 -10.57 -10.82
CA LYS A 220 15.13 -10.39 -11.45
C LYS A 220 15.18 -8.93 -11.88
N GLU A 221 16.11 -8.19 -11.29
CA GLU A 221 16.50 -6.80 -11.56
C GLU A 221 15.64 -6.04 -12.59
N TRP A 222 14.95 -5.00 -12.11
CA TRP A 222 14.26 -4.03 -12.95
C TRP A 222 15.21 -3.43 -14.01
N PRO A 223 14.82 -3.36 -15.30
CA PRO A 223 15.63 -2.70 -16.32
C PRO A 223 15.85 -1.24 -15.93
N ARG A 224 17.10 -0.85 -15.70
CA ARG A 224 17.46 0.51 -15.25
C ARG A 224 17.46 1.55 -16.37
N ASP A 225 17.11 1.15 -17.59
CA ASP A 225 17.24 1.98 -18.78
C ASP A 225 15.85 2.37 -19.30
N VAL A 226 15.27 3.43 -18.72
CA VAL A 226 14.24 4.28 -19.35
C VAL A 226 14.45 5.73 -18.92
#